data_AF-A0A512D3P4-F1
#
_entry.id   AF-A0A512D3P4-F1
#
_cell.length_a   1.000
_cell.length_b   1.000
_cell.length_c   1.000
_cell.angle_alpha   90.00
_cell.angle_beta   90.00
_cell.angle_gamma   90.00
#
_symmetry.space_group_name_H-M   'P 1'
#
loop_
_entity.id
_entity.type
_entity.pdbx_description
1 polymer ?
#
loop_
_entity_poly.entity_id
_entity_poly.type
_entity_poly.pdbx_seq_one_letter_code
_entity_poly.pdbx_strand_id
1 'polypeptide(L)'
;MSSPTTVGSRHEYYRLTAFEVATSWVHGQVQDPLRGRGRARETPRQALEAILLRPILAGPCYVAFSGGRDSSAVLAVATHLARRHGVPDPVPVTERYPGLPEADEARWQHLVVDHLKLREWHTIELDETHDLLGPGARASLARRGLLWPAALHLKTRVLAEIGGGSFLTGEGGDEVFGDRRVARVRHVRDRGRRPTLAESRSAATALAPEVVRRWRIRTRLERDSFQPWVRSEILRVHHQLLATDAASEPIDASASIRWLLRRRASAVSAHNYARLASEYGLDLVQPLLAPQFVHALAAAAGTWGYASRTEAMRHLCHDLLPDEILARTSKAYFNRAFVGAGARGFARTWDGSGVDTDMVDPGRLRSEWLSDFPSALSTTLLHAAWLGHTTERTGS
;
A
#
# COMPACT_ATOMS: atom_id res chain seq x y z
N MET A 1 11.91 14.20 21.07
CA MET A 1 11.63 13.94 19.64
C MET A 1 12.84 13.23 19.08
N SER A 2 12.73 11.92 18.88
CA SER A 2 13.85 11.07 18.44
C SER A 2 14.30 11.45 17.02
N SER A 3 15.61 11.44 16.78
CA SER A 3 16.23 11.63 15.46
C SER A 3 15.55 10.78 14.38
N PRO A 4 15.57 11.18 13.09
CA PRO A 4 15.00 10.39 12.01
C PRO A 4 15.68 9.02 11.99
N THR A 5 14.99 7.99 12.49
CA THR A 5 15.48 6.62 12.48
C THR A 5 15.63 6.24 11.02
N THR A 6 16.88 6.03 10.59
CA THR A 6 17.21 5.40 9.32
C THR A 6 16.37 4.14 9.21
N VAL A 7 15.69 3.96 8.07
CA VAL A 7 15.11 2.64 7.74
C VAL A 7 16.27 1.65 7.89
N GLY A 8 16.03 0.56 8.63
CA GLY A 8 17.08 -0.28 9.24
C GLY A 8 18.13 -0.81 8.26
N SER A 9 19.12 -1.54 8.78
CA SER A 9 20.13 -2.18 7.92
C SER A 9 19.46 -3.01 6.82
N ARG A 10 20.10 -3.15 5.65
CA ARG A 10 19.55 -3.92 4.51
C ARG A 10 19.19 -5.37 4.86
N HIS A 11 19.71 -5.90 5.98
CA HIS A 11 19.56 -7.30 6.37
C HIS A 11 18.51 -7.54 7.46
N GLU A 12 17.99 -6.48 8.10
CA GLU A 12 17.08 -6.59 9.23
C GLU A 12 15.70 -6.01 8.91
N TYR A 13 14.66 -6.59 9.50
CA TYR A 13 13.33 -5.99 9.46
C TYR A 13 13.28 -4.70 10.28
N TYR A 14 12.52 -3.72 9.79
CA TYR A 14 12.17 -2.58 10.61
C TYR A 14 11.22 -3.03 11.73
N ARG A 15 11.56 -2.66 12.97
CA ARG A 15 10.74 -2.92 14.16
C ARG A 15 10.00 -1.66 14.57
N LEU A 16 8.69 -1.81 14.74
CA LEU A 16 7.83 -0.72 15.22
C LEU A 16 8.22 -0.33 16.65
N THR A 17 8.15 0.97 16.94
CA THR A 17 8.17 1.46 18.32
C THR A 17 6.86 1.15 19.02
N ALA A 18 6.82 1.21 20.36
CA ALA A 18 5.58 1.02 21.13
C ALA A 18 4.45 1.95 20.65
N PHE A 19 4.75 3.21 20.36
CA PHE A 19 3.78 4.18 19.82
C PHE A 19 3.28 3.80 18.41
N GLU A 20 4.16 3.32 17.54
CA GLU A 20 3.79 2.86 16.19
C GLU A 20 2.98 1.56 16.24
N VAL A 21 3.22 0.67 17.22
CA VAL A 21 2.37 -0.50 17.49
C VAL A 21 1.00 -0.06 17.97
N ALA A 22 0.93 0.78 19.00
CA ALA A 22 -0.31 1.30 19.59
C ALA A 22 -1.21 1.99 18.55
N THR A 23 -0.61 2.73 17.63
CA THR A 23 -1.34 3.46 16.59
C THR A 23 -1.43 2.70 15.26
N SER A 24 -0.74 1.55 15.15
CA SER A 24 -0.61 0.74 13.92
C SER A 24 -0.16 1.53 12.69
N TRP A 25 0.65 2.58 12.91
CA TRP A 25 1.05 3.51 11.86
C TRP A 25 2.50 3.97 12.05
N VAL A 26 3.19 4.22 10.93
CA VAL A 26 4.55 4.75 10.88
C VAL A 26 4.52 6.21 10.43
N HIS A 27 4.72 7.13 11.35
CA HIS A 27 4.73 8.58 11.08
C HIS A 27 6.06 9.06 10.53
N GLY A 28 6.01 10.26 9.93
CA GLY A 28 7.16 11.06 9.59
C GLY A 28 7.64 10.86 8.16
N GLN A 29 8.81 11.45 7.90
CA GLN A 29 9.40 11.52 6.57
C GLN A 29 10.83 11.03 6.53
N VAL A 30 11.21 10.50 5.37
CA VAL A 30 12.58 10.14 5.01
C VAL A 30 13.12 11.11 3.95
N GLN A 31 14.43 11.06 3.73
CA GLN A 31 15.04 11.81 2.64
C GLN A 31 14.67 11.20 1.29
N ASP A 32 14.42 12.05 0.30
CA ASP A 32 14.26 11.62 -1.09
C ASP A 32 15.62 11.11 -1.62
N PRO A 33 15.72 9.84 -2.04
CA PRO A 33 16.98 9.22 -2.47
C PRO A 33 17.55 9.82 -3.77
N LEU A 34 16.75 10.50 -4.58
CA LEU A 34 17.20 11.16 -5.80
C LEU A 34 17.25 12.68 -5.66
N ARG A 35 17.11 13.23 -4.44
CA ARG A 35 17.16 14.67 -4.22
C ARG A 35 18.46 15.26 -4.77
N GLY A 36 18.34 16.29 -5.61
CA GLY A 36 19.49 16.97 -6.22
C GLY A 36 20.06 16.29 -7.46
N ARG A 37 19.57 15.11 -7.86
CA ARG A 37 19.86 14.56 -9.19
C ARG A 37 19.08 15.35 -10.24
N GLY A 38 19.69 15.56 -11.42
CA GLY A 38 19.13 16.37 -12.50
C GLY A 38 17.72 15.93 -12.94
N ARG A 39 17.04 16.78 -13.72
CA ARG A 39 15.70 16.47 -14.25
C ARG A 39 15.72 15.14 -15.00
N ALA A 40 14.74 14.28 -14.70
CA ALA A 40 14.49 13.08 -15.49
C ALA A 40 14.26 13.50 -16.96
N ARG A 41 15.03 12.92 -17.87
CA ARG A 41 14.88 13.14 -19.32
C ARG A 41 13.95 12.10 -19.97
N GLU A 42 13.65 11.04 -19.24
CA GLU A 42 12.85 9.90 -19.69
C GLU A 42 11.37 10.19 -19.52
N THR A 43 10.55 9.61 -20.40
CA THR A 43 9.10 9.54 -20.18
C THR A 43 8.79 8.59 -19.02
N PRO A 44 7.61 8.69 -18.37
CA PRO A 44 7.23 7.76 -17.30
C PRO A 44 7.29 6.30 -17.75
N ARG A 45 6.91 6.04 -19.01
CA ARG A 45 6.97 4.71 -19.61
C ARG A 45 8.41 4.20 -19.75
N GLN A 46 9.32 5.04 -20.25
CA GLN A 46 10.74 4.67 -20.38
C GLN A 46 11.38 4.39 -19.01
N ALA A 47 11.10 5.21 -18.00
CA ALA A 47 11.60 4.98 -16.65
C ALA A 47 11.08 3.66 -16.08
N LEU A 48 9.78 3.36 -16.27
CA LEU A 48 9.18 2.09 -15.87
C LEU A 48 9.86 0.90 -16.57
N GLU A 49 10.08 1.00 -17.88
CA GLU A 49 10.75 -0.03 -18.65
C GLU A 49 12.19 -0.28 -18.15
N ALA A 50 12.94 0.78 -17.88
CA ALA A 50 14.32 0.68 -17.37
C ALA A 50 14.39 -0.04 -16.02
N ILE A 51 13.43 0.19 -15.13
CA ILE A 51 13.33 -0.49 -13.82
C ILE A 51 13.02 -1.98 -14.01
N LEU A 52 12.12 -2.30 -14.93
CA LEU A 52 11.64 -3.66 -15.16
C LEU A 52 12.60 -4.52 -16.00
N LEU A 53 13.49 -3.91 -16.76
CA LEU A 53 14.36 -4.64 -17.67
C LEU A 53 15.24 -5.66 -16.95
N ARG A 54 15.93 -5.25 -15.88
CA ARG A 54 16.80 -6.17 -15.12
C ARG A 54 16.06 -7.38 -14.55
N PRO A 55 14.97 -7.23 -13.77
CA PRO A 55 14.26 -8.39 -13.21
C PRO A 55 13.70 -9.33 -14.29
N ILE A 56 13.26 -8.78 -15.44
CA ILE A 56 12.77 -9.59 -16.57
C ILE A 56 13.89 -10.42 -17.21
N LEU A 57 15.09 -9.86 -17.38
CA LEU A 57 16.21 -10.56 -18.00
C LEU A 57 16.93 -11.54 -17.05
N ALA A 58 16.73 -11.42 -15.74
CA ALA A 58 17.46 -12.19 -14.74
C ALA A 58 16.98 -13.64 -14.60
N GLY A 59 15.76 -13.96 -15.03
CA GLY A 59 15.20 -15.31 -14.89
C GLY A 59 13.67 -15.29 -14.83
N PRO A 60 13.05 -16.28 -14.13
CA PRO A 60 11.61 -16.30 -13.90
C PRO A 60 11.12 -14.98 -13.29
N CYS A 61 10.07 -14.43 -13.88
CA CYS A 61 9.50 -13.14 -13.50
C CYS A 61 8.02 -13.31 -13.18
N TYR A 62 7.66 -13.06 -11.92
CA TYR A 62 6.30 -13.17 -11.42
C TYR A 62 5.71 -11.77 -11.21
N VAL A 63 4.40 -11.61 -11.42
CA VAL A 63 3.71 -10.34 -11.16
C VAL A 63 2.54 -10.56 -10.22
N ALA A 64 2.55 -9.94 -9.04
CA ALA A 64 1.38 -9.88 -8.17
C ALA A 64 0.22 -9.19 -8.91
N PHE A 65 -0.78 -9.97 -9.29
CA PHE A 65 -1.80 -9.57 -10.25
C PHE A 65 -3.21 -9.73 -9.65
N SER A 66 -3.84 -8.59 -9.33
CA SER A 66 -5.20 -8.57 -8.78
C SER A 66 -6.30 -8.42 -9.84
N GLY A 67 -5.95 -7.94 -11.05
CA GLY A 67 -6.92 -7.43 -12.04
C GLY A 67 -7.15 -5.90 -11.94
N GLY A 68 -6.56 -5.25 -10.95
CA GLY A 68 -6.57 -3.79 -10.81
C GLY A 68 -5.72 -3.08 -11.86
N ARG A 69 -5.97 -1.78 -12.05
CA ARG A 69 -5.26 -0.92 -13.03
C ARG A 69 -3.74 -0.99 -12.89
N ASP A 70 -3.25 -0.92 -11.65
CA ASP A 70 -1.84 -0.76 -11.36
C ASP A 70 -1.06 -2.05 -11.65
N SER A 71 -1.54 -3.19 -11.13
CA SER A 71 -0.95 -4.49 -11.43
C SER A 71 -1.07 -4.85 -12.91
N SER A 72 -2.16 -4.45 -13.58
CA SER A 72 -2.34 -4.67 -15.02
C SER A 72 -1.32 -3.87 -15.84
N ALA A 73 -1.04 -2.62 -15.47
CA ALA A 73 -0.02 -1.81 -16.14
C ALA A 73 1.38 -2.40 -15.97
N VAL A 74 1.73 -2.84 -14.76
CA VAL A 74 3.02 -3.52 -14.51
C VAL A 74 3.12 -4.81 -15.34
N LEU A 75 2.09 -5.65 -15.33
CA LEU A 75 2.06 -6.89 -16.11
C LEU A 75 2.18 -6.64 -17.62
N ALA A 76 1.45 -5.65 -18.14
CA ALA A 76 1.46 -5.32 -19.55
C ALA A 76 2.83 -4.80 -20.01
N VAL A 77 3.45 -3.88 -19.26
CA VAL A 77 4.79 -3.36 -19.58
C VAL A 77 5.83 -4.47 -19.48
N ALA A 78 5.75 -5.33 -18.45
CA ALA A 78 6.67 -6.45 -18.30
C ALA A 78 6.54 -7.45 -19.46
N THR A 79 5.31 -7.78 -19.87
CA THR A 79 5.03 -8.65 -21.02
C THR A 79 5.56 -8.05 -22.32
N HIS A 80 5.34 -6.76 -22.54
CA HIS A 80 5.87 -6.05 -23.70
C HIS A 80 7.40 -6.12 -23.77
N LEU A 81 8.08 -5.88 -22.65
CA LEU A 81 9.54 -5.96 -22.56
C LEU A 81 10.06 -7.38 -22.77
N ALA A 82 9.45 -8.38 -22.12
CA ALA A 82 9.84 -9.77 -22.27
C ALA A 82 9.85 -10.20 -23.74
N ARG A 83 8.77 -9.90 -24.46
CA ARG A 83 8.63 -10.20 -25.90
C ARG A 83 9.63 -9.43 -26.76
N ARG A 84 9.83 -8.14 -26.47
CA ARG A 84 10.82 -7.32 -27.18
C ARG A 84 12.24 -7.88 -27.06
N HIS A 85 12.55 -8.51 -25.93
CA HIS A 85 13.86 -9.09 -25.66
C HIS A 85 13.96 -10.59 -25.90
N GLY A 86 12.89 -11.23 -26.39
CA GLY A 86 12.89 -12.67 -26.71
C GLY A 86 13.04 -13.58 -25.48
N VAL A 87 12.62 -13.12 -24.30
CA VAL A 87 12.59 -13.93 -23.06
C VAL A 87 11.15 -14.36 -22.74
N PRO A 88 10.95 -15.38 -21.88
CA PRO A 88 9.60 -15.82 -21.49
C PRO A 88 8.74 -14.69 -20.93
N ASP A 89 7.43 -14.74 -21.22
CA ASP A 89 6.46 -13.81 -20.65
C ASP A 89 6.45 -13.91 -19.11
N PRO A 90 6.18 -12.80 -18.39
CA PRO A 90 6.02 -12.85 -16.94
C PRO A 90 4.77 -13.65 -16.55
N VAL A 91 4.85 -14.38 -15.44
CA VAL A 91 3.74 -15.19 -14.91
C VAL A 91 2.90 -14.33 -13.94
N PRO A 92 1.65 -13.98 -14.27
CA PRO A 92 0.76 -13.34 -13.32
C PRO A 92 0.45 -14.31 -12.17
N VAL A 93 0.45 -13.78 -10.94
CA VAL A 93 0.17 -14.50 -9.71
C VAL A 93 -1.04 -13.86 -9.05
N THR A 94 -2.15 -14.59 -9.00
CA THR A 94 -3.42 -14.08 -8.49
C THR A 94 -3.86 -14.85 -7.26
N GLU A 95 -4.08 -14.11 -6.18
CA GLU A 95 -4.76 -14.60 -4.98
C GLU A 95 -6.27 -14.58 -5.20
N ARG A 96 -6.92 -15.75 -5.12
CA ARG A 96 -8.39 -15.87 -5.16
C ARG A 96 -8.91 -16.20 -3.79
N TYR A 97 -10.06 -15.63 -3.44
CA TYR A 97 -10.71 -15.82 -2.15
C TYR A 97 -12.10 -16.47 -2.38
N PRO A 98 -12.17 -17.80 -2.52
CA PRO A 98 -13.45 -18.49 -2.65
C PRO A 98 -14.39 -18.13 -1.49
N GLY A 99 -15.65 -17.82 -1.81
CA GLY A 99 -16.65 -17.45 -0.81
C GLY A 99 -16.70 -15.98 -0.40
N LEU A 100 -15.88 -15.11 -1.02
CA LEU A 100 -15.95 -13.65 -0.82
C LEU A 100 -16.25 -12.93 -2.15
N PRO A 101 -17.53 -12.78 -2.54
CA PRO A 101 -17.93 -12.11 -3.79
C PRO A 101 -17.41 -10.67 -3.91
N GLU A 102 -17.25 -9.95 -2.80
CA GLU A 102 -16.69 -8.59 -2.77
C GLU A 102 -15.20 -8.51 -3.13
N ALA A 103 -14.50 -9.65 -3.10
CA ALA A 103 -13.11 -9.81 -3.50
C ALA A 103 -12.96 -10.31 -4.94
N ASP A 104 -14.07 -10.60 -5.64
CA ASP A 104 -14.04 -11.18 -6.98
C ASP A 104 -13.67 -10.13 -8.05
N GLU A 105 -12.46 -10.29 -8.59
CA GLU A 105 -11.99 -9.53 -9.75
C GLU A 105 -11.81 -10.40 -11.01
N ALA A 106 -12.40 -11.60 -11.05
CA ALA A 106 -12.16 -12.59 -12.11
C ALA A 106 -12.39 -12.01 -13.51
N ARG A 107 -13.48 -11.24 -13.70
CA ARG A 107 -13.76 -10.57 -14.98
C ARG A 107 -12.59 -9.72 -15.46
N TRP A 108 -12.00 -8.92 -14.57
CA TRP A 108 -10.89 -8.03 -14.91
C TRP A 108 -9.59 -8.79 -15.10
N GLN A 109 -9.38 -9.83 -14.29
CA GLN A 109 -8.22 -10.71 -14.42
C GLN A 109 -8.20 -11.41 -15.78
N HIS A 110 -9.31 -12.05 -16.16
CA HIS A 110 -9.49 -12.68 -17.47
C HIS A 110 -9.31 -11.68 -18.61
N LEU A 111 -9.94 -10.51 -18.54
CA LEU A 111 -9.81 -9.48 -19.59
C LEU A 111 -8.35 -9.14 -19.90
N VAL A 112 -7.50 -9.00 -18.87
CA VAL A 112 -6.08 -8.67 -19.07
C VAL A 112 -5.27 -9.88 -19.53
N VAL A 113 -5.44 -11.04 -18.90
CA VAL A 113 -4.72 -12.27 -19.27
C VAL A 113 -5.01 -12.66 -20.72
N ASP A 114 -6.27 -12.62 -21.12
CA ASP A 114 -6.72 -12.93 -22.49
C ASP A 114 -6.22 -11.88 -23.49
N HIS A 115 -6.31 -10.59 -23.13
CA HIS A 115 -5.82 -9.50 -23.97
C HIS A 115 -4.31 -9.61 -24.24
N LEU A 116 -3.53 -9.89 -23.20
CA LEU A 116 -2.08 -10.05 -23.31
C LEU A 116 -1.68 -11.40 -23.92
N LYS A 117 -2.61 -12.35 -24.02
CA LYS A 117 -2.39 -13.73 -24.52
C LYS A 117 -1.36 -14.50 -23.70
N LEU A 118 -1.41 -14.33 -22.38
CA LEU A 118 -0.51 -15.02 -21.46
C LEU A 118 -0.92 -16.49 -21.36
N ARG A 119 0.05 -17.40 -21.53
CA ARG A 119 -0.19 -18.85 -21.51
C ARG A 119 -0.13 -19.44 -20.11
N GLU A 120 0.66 -18.82 -19.26
CA GLU A 120 0.84 -19.20 -17.87
C GLU A 120 0.13 -18.17 -17.00
N TRP A 121 -0.63 -18.67 -16.02
CA TRP A 121 -1.27 -17.85 -15.00
C TRP A 121 -1.36 -18.68 -13.73
N HIS A 122 -0.64 -18.23 -12.70
CA HIS A 122 -0.60 -18.91 -11.42
C HIS A 122 -1.71 -18.35 -10.52
N THR A 123 -2.67 -19.20 -10.16
CA THR A 123 -3.78 -18.84 -9.29
C THR A 123 -3.65 -19.58 -7.98
N ILE A 124 -3.65 -18.83 -6.88
CA ILE A 124 -3.53 -19.35 -5.52
C ILE A 124 -4.88 -19.17 -4.83
N GLU A 125 -5.54 -20.28 -4.52
CA GLU A 125 -6.81 -20.26 -3.77
C GLU A 125 -6.54 -20.15 -2.28
N LEU A 126 -6.98 -19.04 -1.70
CA LEU A 126 -6.86 -18.72 -0.30
C LEU A 126 -8.17 -19.02 0.40
N ASP A 127 -8.16 -20.10 1.17
CA ASP A 127 -9.27 -20.54 2.00
C ASP A 127 -9.38 -19.69 3.28
N GLU A 128 -10.33 -20.07 4.14
CA GLU A 128 -10.57 -19.46 5.45
C GLU A 128 -9.38 -19.54 6.42
N THR A 129 -8.36 -20.36 6.13
CA THR A 129 -7.14 -20.42 6.94
C THR A 129 -6.17 -19.28 6.62
N HIS A 130 -6.39 -18.55 5.52
CA HIS A 130 -5.67 -17.33 5.17
C HIS A 130 -6.14 -16.13 6.00
N ASP A 131 -5.92 -16.24 7.30
CA ASP A 131 -6.31 -15.30 8.34
C ASP A 131 -5.06 -14.68 8.96
N LEU A 132 -5.12 -13.42 9.41
CA LEU A 132 -4.05 -12.73 10.16
C LEU A 132 -3.59 -13.51 11.40
N LEU A 133 -4.47 -14.32 12.00
CA LEU A 133 -4.08 -15.31 13.01
C LEU A 133 -4.41 -16.74 12.58
N GLY A 134 -4.34 -17.04 11.29
CA GLY A 134 -4.34 -18.40 10.76
C GLY A 134 -3.00 -19.10 10.98
N PRO A 135 -2.90 -20.43 10.71
CA PRO A 135 -1.68 -21.20 10.97
C PRO A 135 -0.42 -20.62 10.33
N GLY A 136 -0.51 -20.21 9.04
CA GLY A 136 0.62 -19.61 8.32
C GLY A 136 1.06 -18.25 8.88
N ALA A 137 0.10 -17.39 9.21
CA ALA A 137 0.40 -16.09 9.80
C ALA A 137 1.01 -16.21 11.20
N ARG A 138 0.49 -17.13 12.05
CA ARG A 138 1.07 -17.44 13.37
C ARG A 138 2.49 -17.98 13.28
N ALA A 139 2.75 -18.91 12.35
CA ALA A 139 4.10 -19.42 12.12
C ALA A 139 5.05 -18.30 11.67
N SER A 140 4.58 -17.41 10.79
CA SER A 140 5.34 -16.24 10.36
C SER A 140 5.62 -15.27 11.51
N LEU A 141 4.61 -15.00 12.35
CA LEU A 141 4.72 -14.15 13.54
C LEU A 141 5.71 -14.70 14.56
N ALA A 142 5.60 -15.99 14.91
CA ALA A 142 6.51 -16.64 15.84
C ALA A 142 7.97 -16.56 15.38
N ARG A 143 8.21 -16.73 14.06
CA ARG A 143 9.56 -16.67 13.48
C ARG A 143 10.11 -15.25 13.39
N ARG A 144 9.27 -14.27 13.03
CA ARG A 144 9.74 -12.94 12.60
C ARG A 144 9.39 -11.82 13.57
N GLY A 145 8.59 -12.07 14.59
CA GLY A 145 7.98 -11.04 15.43
C GLY A 145 7.05 -10.14 14.61
N LEU A 146 6.81 -8.92 15.11
CA LEU A 146 5.95 -7.96 14.44
C LEU A 146 6.59 -7.40 13.16
N LEU A 147 5.83 -7.48 12.06
CA LEU A 147 6.09 -6.80 10.81
C LEU A 147 5.00 -5.77 10.52
N TRP A 148 5.38 -4.68 9.86
CA TRP A 148 4.46 -3.68 9.37
C TRP A 148 4.59 -3.54 7.84
N PRO A 149 3.48 -3.54 7.09
CA PRO A 149 2.11 -3.76 7.56
C PRO A 149 1.87 -5.22 8.00
N ALA A 150 0.88 -5.45 8.88
CA ALA A 150 0.55 -6.76 9.42
C ALA A 150 0.25 -7.81 8.32
N ALA A 151 -0.33 -7.37 7.20
CA ALA A 151 -0.64 -8.21 6.05
C ALA A 151 0.60 -8.89 5.42
N LEU A 152 1.82 -8.46 5.73
CA LEU A 152 3.02 -9.15 5.26
C LEU A 152 3.11 -10.60 5.79
N HIS A 153 2.54 -10.91 6.95
CA HIS A 153 2.54 -12.28 7.46
C HIS A 153 1.73 -13.23 6.56
N LEU A 154 0.74 -12.71 5.84
CA LEU A 154 -0.09 -13.45 4.90
C LEU A 154 0.61 -13.74 3.57
N LYS A 155 1.55 -12.88 3.15
CA LYS A 155 2.28 -13.04 1.88
C LYS A 155 3.24 -14.23 1.86
N THR A 156 3.53 -14.82 3.03
CA THR A 156 4.41 -15.99 3.13
C THR A 156 3.96 -17.18 2.28
N ARG A 157 2.65 -17.44 2.18
CA ARG A 157 2.11 -18.52 1.34
C ARG A 157 2.41 -18.28 -0.14
N VAL A 158 2.06 -17.10 -0.65
CA VAL A 158 2.30 -16.72 -2.05
C VAL A 158 3.79 -16.78 -2.39
N LEU A 159 4.64 -16.21 -1.53
CA LEU A 159 6.09 -16.18 -1.76
C LEU A 159 6.71 -17.58 -1.73
N ALA A 160 6.19 -18.50 -0.92
CA ALA A 160 6.66 -19.89 -0.87
C ALA A 160 6.27 -20.69 -2.13
N GLU A 161 5.14 -20.37 -2.75
CA GLU A 161 4.57 -21.15 -3.86
C GLU A 161 5.23 -20.83 -5.21
N ILE A 162 5.60 -19.57 -5.43
CA ILE A 162 6.14 -19.11 -6.73
C ILE A 162 7.64 -19.36 -6.91
N GLY A 163 8.36 -19.82 -5.88
CA GLY A 163 9.79 -20.13 -5.98
C GLY A 163 10.70 -18.90 -6.13
N GLY A 164 11.91 -19.09 -6.66
CA GLY A 164 12.91 -18.02 -6.83
C GLY A 164 12.78 -17.25 -8.14
N GLY A 165 13.39 -16.06 -8.21
CA GLY A 165 13.34 -15.18 -9.38
C GLY A 165 13.02 -13.73 -9.01
N SER A 166 12.36 -13.00 -9.90
CA SER A 166 11.88 -11.65 -9.62
C SER A 166 10.38 -11.63 -9.35
N PHE A 167 9.95 -10.81 -8.39
CA PHE A 167 8.54 -10.63 -8.05
C PHE A 167 8.15 -9.16 -8.16
N LEU A 168 7.39 -8.83 -9.18
CA LEU A 168 6.91 -7.48 -9.47
C LEU A 168 5.54 -7.25 -8.82
N THR A 169 5.28 -6.04 -8.35
CA THR A 169 3.96 -5.70 -7.78
C THR A 169 3.42 -4.38 -8.33
N GLY A 170 2.10 -4.22 -8.30
CA GLY A 170 1.43 -2.95 -8.56
C GLY A 170 1.35 -2.01 -7.34
N GLU A 171 2.07 -2.33 -6.26
CA GLU A 171 2.05 -1.55 -5.02
C GLU A 171 2.50 -0.10 -5.25
N GLY A 172 1.83 0.84 -4.58
CA GLY A 172 2.07 2.28 -4.74
C GLY A 172 1.30 2.95 -5.87
N GLY A 173 0.59 2.20 -6.72
CA GLY A 173 -0.17 2.79 -7.81
C GLY A 173 -1.30 3.71 -7.34
N ASP A 174 -1.99 3.36 -6.26
CA ASP A 174 -2.97 4.23 -5.62
C ASP A 174 -2.31 5.53 -5.10
N GLU A 175 -1.16 5.41 -4.44
CA GLU A 175 -0.40 6.54 -3.92
C GLU A 175 0.09 7.46 -5.01
N VAL A 176 0.46 6.95 -6.18
CA VAL A 176 1.14 7.67 -7.27
C VAL A 176 0.16 8.23 -8.29
N PHE A 177 -0.93 7.50 -8.60
CA PHE A 177 -1.97 7.95 -9.52
C PHE A 177 -3.20 8.56 -8.82
N GLY A 178 -3.23 8.56 -7.48
CA GLY A 178 -4.27 9.20 -6.69
C GLY A 178 -4.36 10.72 -6.91
N ASP A 179 -5.51 11.27 -6.53
CA ASP A 179 -5.76 12.71 -6.60
C ASP A 179 -4.77 13.48 -5.72
N ARG A 180 -4.18 14.54 -6.28
CA ARG A 180 -3.36 15.50 -5.53
C ARG A 180 -4.20 16.65 -5.01
N ARG A 181 -3.67 17.39 -4.04
CA ARG A 181 -4.32 18.60 -3.52
C ARG A 181 -4.71 19.61 -4.61
N VAL A 182 -3.88 19.80 -5.63
CA VAL A 182 -4.19 20.71 -6.74
C VAL A 182 -5.37 20.26 -7.59
N ALA A 183 -5.74 18.97 -7.59
CA ALA A 183 -6.92 18.49 -8.35
C ALA A 183 -8.20 19.23 -7.93
N ARG A 184 -8.35 19.60 -6.66
CA ARG A 184 -9.50 20.38 -6.16
C ARG A 184 -9.55 21.80 -6.74
N VAL A 185 -8.38 22.42 -6.92
CA VAL A 185 -8.25 23.77 -7.51
C VAL A 185 -8.48 23.69 -9.02
N ARG A 186 -7.85 22.72 -9.66
CA ARG A 186 -8.01 22.45 -11.09
C ARG A 186 -9.47 22.18 -11.47
N HIS A 187 -10.18 21.36 -10.70
CA HIS A 187 -11.59 21.04 -10.94
C HIS A 187 -12.49 22.29 -10.93
N VAL A 188 -12.17 23.29 -10.10
CA VAL A 188 -12.88 24.58 -10.09
C VAL A 188 -12.47 25.44 -11.29
N ARG A 189 -11.18 25.46 -11.65
CA ARG A 189 -10.63 26.26 -12.75
C ARG A 189 -11.07 25.78 -14.13
N ASP A 190 -10.94 24.48 -14.39
CA ASP A 190 -11.17 23.87 -15.71
C ASP A 190 -12.67 23.68 -16.00
N ARG A 191 -13.53 24.07 -15.06
CA ARG A 191 -14.96 23.92 -15.23
C ARG A 191 -15.52 25.03 -16.12
N GLY A 192 -16.22 24.62 -17.17
CA GLY A 192 -17.06 25.53 -17.98
C GLY A 192 -18.33 26.02 -17.28
N ARG A 193 -18.53 25.74 -15.98
CA ARG A 193 -19.71 26.17 -15.20
C ARG A 193 -19.32 26.71 -13.83
N ARG A 194 -20.20 27.54 -13.24
CA ARG A 194 -20.00 28.08 -11.89
C ARG A 194 -19.81 26.92 -10.86
N PRO A 195 -18.75 26.98 -10.03
CA PRO A 195 -18.51 25.96 -9.00
C PRO A 195 -19.56 26.07 -7.89
N THR A 196 -19.90 24.92 -7.29
CA THR A 196 -20.74 24.92 -6.09
C THR A 196 -19.98 25.48 -4.90
N LEU A 197 -20.70 25.93 -3.86
CA LEU A 197 -20.08 26.41 -2.63
C LEU A 197 -19.18 25.34 -1.97
N ALA A 198 -19.58 24.07 -2.04
CA ALA A 198 -18.79 22.95 -1.52
C ALA A 198 -17.44 22.81 -2.26
N GLU A 199 -17.44 22.93 -3.58
CA GLU A 199 -16.22 22.84 -4.40
C GLU A 199 -15.32 24.05 -4.18
N SER A 200 -15.88 25.26 -4.12
CA SER A 200 -15.13 26.47 -3.78
C SER A 200 -14.48 26.37 -2.41
N ARG A 201 -15.21 25.86 -1.40
CA ARG A 201 -14.65 25.58 -0.06
C ARG A 201 -13.55 24.53 -0.12
N SER A 202 -13.71 23.46 -0.91
CA SER A 202 -12.68 22.44 -1.08
C SER A 202 -11.41 23.01 -1.72
N ALA A 203 -11.54 23.84 -2.76
CA ALA A 203 -10.41 24.50 -3.42
C ALA A 203 -9.71 25.50 -2.49
N ALA A 204 -10.46 26.32 -1.76
CA ALA A 204 -9.91 27.24 -0.76
C ALA A 204 -9.15 26.48 0.35
N THR A 205 -9.68 25.33 0.78
CA THR A 205 -9.00 24.44 1.73
C THR A 205 -7.69 23.91 1.17
N ALA A 206 -7.69 23.54 -0.12
CA ALA A 206 -6.49 23.08 -0.81
C ALA A 206 -5.47 24.21 -1.01
N LEU A 207 -5.84 25.48 -0.99
CA LEU A 207 -4.91 26.61 -1.07
C LEU A 207 -4.45 27.13 0.29
N ALA A 208 -5.10 26.71 1.38
CA ALA A 208 -4.82 27.22 2.71
C ALA A 208 -3.36 26.96 3.14
N PRO A 209 -2.76 27.86 3.94
CA PRO A 209 -1.42 27.67 4.51
C PRO A 209 -1.30 26.36 5.29
N GLU A 210 -0.08 25.80 5.38
CA GLU A 210 0.17 24.51 6.04
C GLU A 210 -0.39 24.46 7.46
N VAL A 211 -0.21 25.52 8.25
CA VAL A 211 -0.71 25.60 9.64
C VAL A 211 -2.23 25.44 9.70
N VAL A 212 -2.96 26.10 8.78
CA VAL A 212 -4.43 25.98 8.69
C VAL A 212 -4.84 24.59 8.25
N ARG A 213 -4.14 24.00 7.26
CA ARG A 213 -4.43 22.64 6.81
C ARG A 213 -4.21 21.63 7.92
N ARG A 214 -3.09 21.74 8.64
CA ARG A 214 -2.74 20.88 9.77
C ARG A 214 -3.83 20.91 10.83
N TRP A 215 -4.27 22.11 11.22
CA TRP A 215 -5.38 22.26 12.16
C TRP A 215 -6.66 21.59 11.64
N ARG A 216 -7.05 21.83 10.38
CA ARG A 216 -8.28 21.24 9.79
C ARG A 216 -8.24 19.72 9.67
N ILE A 217 -7.11 19.17 9.25
CA ILE A 217 -6.91 17.72 9.14
C ILE A 217 -7.01 17.10 10.54
N ARG A 218 -6.34 17.68 11.53
CA ARG A 218 -6.43 17.22 12.93
C ARG A 218 -7.87 17.25 13.43
N THR A 219 -8.57 18.37 13.29
CA THR A 219 -9.97 18.52 13.73
C THR A 219 -10.89 17.51 13.04
N ARG A 220 -10.62 17.16 11.77
CA ARG A 220 -11.38 16.12 11.07
C ARG A 220 -11.09 14.74 11.66
N LEU A 221 -9.81 14.39 11.85
CA LEU A 221 -9.42 13.11 12.44
C LEU A 221 -10.01 12.92 13.85
N GLU A 222 -10.06 13.98 14.65
CA GLU A 222 -10.68 13.99 15.98
C GLU A 222 -12.20 13.69 15.95
N ARG A 223 -12.89 14.07 14.87
CA ARG A 223 -14.34 13.84 14.70
C ARG A 223 -14.65 12.44 14.19
N ASP A 224 -13.85 11.94 13.25
CA ASP A 224 -14.14 10.71 12.53
C ASP A 224 -13.89 9.44 13.39
N SER A 225 -13.16 9.55 14.52
CA SER A 225 -12.93 8.47 15.51
C SER A 225 -12.55 7.11 14.89
N PHE A 226 -11.59 7.09 13.95
CA PHE A 226 -11.19 5.89 13.21
C PHE A 226 -10.53 4.78 14.07
N GLN A 227 -10.06 5.12 15.27
CA GLN A 227 -9.35 4.20 16.17
C GLN A 227 -9.88 4.38 17.60
N PRO A 228 -11.16 4.05 17.86
CA PRO A 228 -11.81 4.31 19.15
C PRO A 228 -11.18 3.54 20.31
N TRP A 229 -10.34 2.54 20.02
CA TRP A 229 -9.58 1.77 20.99
C TRP A 229 -8.25 2.41 21.42
N VAL A 230 -7.75 3.42 20.72
CA VAL A 230 -6.54 4.13 21.16
C VAL A 230 -6.95 5.17 22.20
N ARG A 231 -6.21 5.29 23.31
CA ARG A 231 -6.52 6.23 24.37
C ARG A 231 -6.44 7.68 23.88
N SER A 232 -7.24 8.57 24.46
CA SER A 232 -7.49 9.92 23.93
C SER A 232 -6.23 10.79 23.82
N GLU A 233 -5.32 10.65 24.77
CA GLU A 233 -4.04 11.33 24.88
C GLU A 233 -3.07 10.87 23.81
N ILE A 234 -3.04 9.56 23.53
CA ILE A 234 -2.25 8.97 22.44
C ILE A 234 -2.85 9.36 21.09
N LEU A 235 -4.17 9.32 20.94
CA LEU A 235 -4.87 9.77 19.74
C LEU A 235 -4.56 11.23 19.40
N ARG A 236 -4.47 12.11 20.39
CA ARG A 236 -4.13 13.52 20.16
C ARG A 236 -2.75 13.67 19.53
N VAL A 237 -1.76 12.94 20.04
CA VAL A 237 -0.39 12.93 19.48
C VAL A 237 -0.40 12.29 18.09
N HIS A 238 -1.09 11.17 17.93
CA HIS A 238 -1.24 10.45 16.66
C HIS A 238 -1.83 11.35 15.57
N HIS A 239 -2.95 12.02 15.86
CA HIS A 239 -3.61 12.95 14.94
C HIS A 239 -2.74 14.17 14.63
N GLN A 240 -1.98 14.68 15.60
CA GLN A 240 -1.03 15.77 15.35
C GLN A 240 0.06 15.35 14.35
N LEU A 241 0.61 14.14 14.50
CA LEU A 241 1.63 13.61 13.59
C LEU A 241 1.07 13.34 12.20
N LEU A 242 -0.09 12.65 12.09
CA LEU A 242 -0.78 12.43 10.82
C LEU A 242 -1.12 13.75 10.11
N ALA A 243 -1.62 14.74 10.85
CA ALA A 243 -1.95 16.04 10.30
C ALA A 243 -0.69 16.79 9.86
N THR A 244 0.44 16.63 10.55
CA THR A 244 1.72 17.23 10.15
C THR A 244 2.21 16.61 8.85
N ASP A 245 2.22 15.27 8.76
CA ASP A 245 2.62 14.55 7.55
C ASP A 245 1.74 14.94 6.36
N ALA A 246 0.43 14.82 6.50
CA ALA A 246 -0.52 15.13 5.43
C ALA A 246 -0.52 16.62 5.04
N ALA A 247 -0.37 17.54 6.01
CA ALA A 247 -0.32 18.96 5.70
C ALA A 247 0.96 19.34 4.94
N SER A 248 2.05 18.59 5.06
CA SER A 248 3.32 18.92 4.37
C SER A 248 3.32 18.60 2.87
N GLU A 249 2.30 17.90 2.35
CA GLU A 249 2.15 17.65 0.91
C GLU A 249 2.17 19.00 0.17
N PRO A 250 2.99 19.20 -0.87
CA PRO A 250 2.95 20.39 -1.72
C PRO A 250 1.65 20.56 -2.50
N ILE A 251 1.35 21.78 -2.96
CA ILE A 251 0.20 21.98 -3.87
C ILE A 251 0.56 21.59 -5.31
N ASP A 252 1.76 21.95 -5.79
CA ASP A 252 2.26 21.57 -7.11
C ASP A 252 2.22 20.05 -7.30
N ALA A 253 1.56 19.56 -8.35
CA ALA A 253 1.37 18.12 -8.55
C ALA A 253 2.69 17.37 -8.69
N SER A 254 3.66 17.90 -9.46
CA SER A 254 4.99 17.30 -9.58
C SER A 254 5.68 17.16 -8.21
N ALA A 255 5.64 18.20 -7.38
CA ALA A 255 6.22 18.19 -6.04
C ALA A 255 5.46 17.26 -5.09
N SER A 256 4.12 17.18 -5.20
CA SER A 256 3.29 16.25 -4.44
C SER A 256 3.55 14.78 -4.81
N ILE A 257 3.73 14.46 -6.09
CA ILE A 257 4.12 13.12 -6.54
C ILE A 257 5.49 12.73 -5.97
N ARG A 258 6.50 13.62 -6.04
CA ARG A 258 7.82 13.38 -5.42
C ARG A 258 7.76 13.28 -3.89
N TRP A 259 6.85 14.00 -3.25
CA TRP A 259 6.65 13.95 -1.80
C TRP A 259 6.29 12.53 -1.31
N LEU A 260 5.70 11.68 -2.15
CA LEU A 260 5.41 10.28 -1.81
C LEU A 260 6.66 9.48 -1.43
N LEU A 261 7.79 9.74 -2.10
CA LEU A 261 9.08 9.08 -1.79
C LEU A 261 9.61 9.43 -0.41
N ARG A 262 9.11 10.53 0.18
CA ARG A 262 9.48 10.97 1.51
C ARG A 262 8.61 10.35 2.58
N ARG A 263 7.54 9.61 2.27
CA ARG A 263 6.67 9.02 3.30
C ARG A 263 7.37 7.83 3.96
N ARG A 264 7.64 7.96 5.26
CA ARG A 264 8.31 6.90 6.03
C ARG A 264 7.50 5.61 6.07
N ALA A 265 6.19 5.71 6.15
CA ALA A 265 5.27 4.59 5.98
C ALA A 265 5.56 3.77 4.71
N SER A 266 5.52 4.40 3.53
CA SER A 266 5.79 3.71 2.27
C SER A 266 7.19 3.08 2.23
N ALA A 267 8.21 3.79 2.71
CA ALA A 267 9.58 3.28 2.77
C ALA A 267 9.73 2.05 3.69
N VAL A 268 9.09 2.06 4.87
CA VAL A 268 9.13 0.93 5.82
C VAL A 268 8.36 -0.28 5.28
N SER A 269 7.18 -0.07 4.68
CA SER A 269 6.42 -1.16 4.04
C SER A 269 7.23 -1.82 2.93
N ALA A 270 7.82 -1.01 2.03
CA ALA A 270 8.63 -1.49 0.94
C ALA A 270 9.84 -2.29 1.43
N HIS A 271 10.54 -1.75 2.43
CA HIS A 271 11.70 -2.41 3.06
C HIS A 271 11.35 -3.76 3.66
N ASN A 272 10.32 -3.82 4.50
CA ASN A 272 9.90 -5.06 5.15
C ASN A 272 9.41 -6.11 4.14
N TYR A 273 8.71 -5.68 3.09
CA TYR A 273 8.24 -6.60 2.06
C TYR A 273 9.40 -7.17 1.24
N ALA A 274 10.35 -6.31 0.82
CA ALA A 274 11.54 -6.77 0.10
C ALA A 274 12.40 -7.71 0.95
N ARG A 275 12.51 -7.42 2.26
CA ARG A 275 13.20 -8.31 3.19
C ARG A 275 12.50 -9.66 3.32
N LEU A 276 11.17 -9.67 3.38
CA LEU A 276 10.39 -10.91 3.43
C LEU A 276 10.55 -11.72 2.15
N ALA A 277 10.43 -11.11 0.98
CA ALA A 277 10.56 -11.78 -0.30
C ALA A 277 11.95 -12.42 -0.49
N SER A 278 13.02 -11.74 -0.06
CA SER A 278 14.39 -12.29 -0.18
C SER A 278 14.63 -13.55 0.65
N GLU A 279 13.85 -13.81 1.71
CA GLU A 279 13.91 -15.10 2.43
C GLU A 279 13.41 -16.28 1.59
N TYR A 280 12.65 -16.03 0.53
CA TYR A 280 12.15 -17.02 -0.42
C TYR A 280 12.95 -17.02 -1.73
N GLY A 281 14.10 -16.33 -1.77
CA GLY A 281 14.92 -16.25 -2.98
C GLY A 281 14.33 -15.35 -4.07
N LEU A 282 13.44 -14.43 -3.71
CA LEU A 282 12.80 -13.49 -4.62
C LEU A 282 13.42 -12.09 -4.53
N ASP A 283 13.66 -11.49 -5.69
CA ASP A 283 13.96 -10.06 -5.84
C ASP A 283 12.64 -9.29 -6.02
N LEU A 284 12.14 -8.67 -4.94
CA LEU A 284 10.91 -7.88 -4.97
C LEU A 284 11.16 -6.52 -5.61
N VAL A 285 10.37 -6.20 -6.64
CA VAL A 285 10.41 -4.90 -7.29
C VAL A 285 9.03 -4.24 -7.21
N GLN A 286 9.00 -3.01 -6.70
CA GLN A 286 7.80 -2.16 -6.63
C GLN A 286 7.98 -0.99 -7.60
N PRO A 287 7.84 -1.23 -8.92
CA PRO A 287 8.27 -0.29 -9.94
C PRO A 287 7.52 1.05 -9.88
N LEU A 288 6.27 1.07 -9.41
CA LEU A 288 5.49 2.30 -9.28
C LEU A 288 5.97 3.20 -8.12
N LEU A 289 6.67 2.63 -7.13
CA LEU A 289 7.32 3.37 -6.03
C LEU A 289 8.81 3.63 -6.28
N ALA A 290 9.35 3.11 -7.39
CA ALA A 290 10.76 3.33 -7.70
C ALA A 290 11.01 4.82 -7.93
N PRO A 291 12.06 5.40 -7.30
CA PRO A 291 12.31 6.84 -7.39
C PRO A 291 12.43 7.36 -8.82
N GLN A 292 13.01 6.59 -9.74
CA GLN A 292 13.16 6.98 -11.15
C GLN A 292 11.79 7.18 -11.82
N PHE A 293 10.88 6.21 -11.64
CA PHE A 293 9.52 6.29 -12.17
C PHE A 293 8.74 7.46 -11.56
N VAL A 294 8.79 7.62 -10.24
CA VAL A 294 8.08 8.70 -9.55
C VAL A 294 8.58 10.09 -10.00
N HIS A 295 9.89 10.25 -10.23
CA HIS A 295 10.44 11.50 -10.77
C HIS A 295 10.03 11.75 -12.23
N ALA A 296 10.04 10.72 -13.08
CA ALA A 296 9.60 10.83 -14.48
C ALA A 296 8.10 11.17 -14.56
N LEU A 297 7.26 10.49 -13.78
CA LEU A 297 5.84 10.77 -13.70
C LEU A 297 5.57 12.18 -13.17
N ALA A 298 6.28 12.60 -12.11
CA ALA A 298 6.17 13.96 -11.60
C ALA A 298 6.52 15.00 -12.67
N ALA A 299 7.57 14.77 -13.47
CA ALA A 299 7.95 15.67 -14.54
C ALA A 299 6.88 15.76 -15.63
N ALA A 300 6.34 14.61 -16.06
CA ALA A 300 5.28 14.54 -17.08
C ALA A 300 3.95 15.15 -16.61
N ALA A 301 3.60 14.99 -15.34
CA ALA A 301 2.39 15.52 -14.75
C ALA A 301 2.36 17.07 -14.68
N GLY A 302 3.54 17.71 -14.63
CA GLY A 302 3.66 19.15 -14.45
C GLY A 302 2.96 19.70 -13.20
N THR A 303 2.76 21.01 -13.15
CA THR A 303 2.20 21.68 -11.95
C THR A 303 0.76 21.32 -11.64
N TRP A 304 -0.05 21.04 -12.68
CA TRP A 304 -1.49 20.81 -12.55
C TRP A 304 -1.87 19.33 -12.50
N GLY A 305 -0.91 18.43 -12.70
CA GLY A 305 -1.14 17.00 -12.70
C GLY A 305 -1.95 16.50 -13.89
N TYR A 306 -2.30 15.22 -13.87
CA TYR A 306 -3.29 14.64 -14.76
C TYR A 306 -4.72 15.02 -14.32
N ALA A 307 -5.67 15.08 -15.25
CA ALA A 307 -7.07 15.43 -14.97
C ALA A 307 -7.77 14.34 -14.17
N SER A 308 -7.34 13.10 -14.38
CA SER A 308 -7.86 11.92 -13.72
C SER A 308 -6.81 10.82 -13.68
N ARG A 309 -7.03 9.84 -12.81
CA ARG A 309 -6.27 8.59 -12.83
C ARG A 309 -6.35 7.89 -14.19
N THR A 310 -7.50 7.90 -14.86
CA THR A 310 -7.68 7.31 -16.19
C THR A 310 -6.75 7.96 -17.22
N GLU A 311 -6.62 9.29 -17.21
CA GLU A 311 -5.69 9.98 -18.12
C GLU A 311 -4.23 9.61 -17.83
N ALA A 312 -3.83 9.56 -16.56
CA ALA A 312 -2.48 9.13 -16.18
C ALA A 312 -2.19 7.70 -16.66
N MET A 313 -3.17 6.79 -16.51
CA MET A 313 -3.05 5.40 -16.95
C MET A 313 -3.00 5.28 -18.48
N ARG A 314 -3.79 6.06 -19.23
CA ARG A 314 -3.71 6.13 -20.70
C ARG A 314 -2.36 6.66 -21.17
N HIS A 315 -1.86 7.71 -20.52
CA HIS A 315 -0.53 8.24 -20.82
C HIS A 315 0.57 7.17 -20.67
N LEU A 316 0.40 6.24 -19.73
CA LEU A 316 1.35 5.16 -19.49
C LEU A 316 1.18 3.92 -20.38
N CYS A 317 -0.06 3.51 -20.64
CA CYS A 317 -0.38 2.17 -21.18
C CYS A 317 -1.53 2.13 -22.22
N HIS A 318 -1.92 3.24 -22.85
CA HIS A 318 -3.02 3.23 -23.85
C HIS A 318 -2.80 2.25 -25.01
N ASP A 319 -1.56 1.96 -25.35
CA ASP A 319 -1.14 1.06 -26.44
C ASP A 319 -1.00 -0.40 -26.00
N LEU A 320 -1.04 -0.68 -24.70
CA LEU A 320 -0.81 -2.01 -24.14
C LEU A 320 -2.02 -2.66 -23.46
N LEU A 321 -3.04 -1.87 -23.12
CA LEU A 321 -4.19 -2.35 -22.35
C LEU A 321 -5.50 -1.84 -22.96
N PRO A 322 -6.60 -2.61 -22.84
CA PRO A 322 -7.91 -2.14 -23.22
C PRO A 322 -8.29 -0.89 -22.42
N ASP A 323 -8.95 0.06 -23.07
CA ASP A 323 -9.43 1.28 -22.41
C ASP A 323 -10.36 0.97 -21.22
N GLU A 324 -11.10 -0.14 -21.31
CA GLU A 324 -11.97 -0.63 -20.24
C GLU A 324 -11.21 -0.85 -18.92
N ILE A 325 -9.98 -1.39 -18.98
CA ILE A 325 -9.12 -1.55 -17.80
C ILE A 325 -8.64 -0.18 -17.32
N LEU A 326 -8.16 0.67 -18.22
CA LEU A 326 -7.58 1.97 -17.89
C LEU A 326 -8.61 2.92 -17.24
N ALA A 327 -9.87 2.85 -17.70
CA ALA A 327 -10.97 3.70 -17.25
C ALA A 327 -11.79 3.11 -16.08
N ARG A 328 -11.52 1.87 -15.67
CA ARG A 328 -12.23 1.20 -14.57
C ARG A 328 -12.21 2.03 -13.29
N THR A 329 -13.37 2.08 -12.63
CA THR A 329 -13.57 2.76 -11.34
C THR A 329 -13.89 1.81 -10.18
N SER A 330 -14.30 0.57 -10.46
CA SER A 330 -14.59 -0.44 -9.43
C SER A 330 -13.30 -0.97 -8.79
N LYS A 331 -13.37 -1.38 -7.51
CA LYS A 331 -12.27 -2.02 -6.78
C LYS A 331 -12.83 -3.08 -5.84
N ALA A 332 -12.20 -4.25 -5.77
CA ALA A 332 -12.53 -5.25 -4.76
C ALA A 332 -12.17 -4.76 -3.34
N TYR A 333 -12.89 -5.28 -2.36
CA TYR A 333 -12.66 -5.00 -0.94
C TYR A 333 -12.20 -6.27 -0.23
N PHE A 334 -10.99 -6.25 0.33
CA PHE A 334 -10.36 -7.43 0.96
C PHE A 334 -10.42 -7.41 2.50
N ASN A 335 -11.04 -6.40 3.12
CA ASN A 335 -10.97 -6.22 4.57
C ASN A 335 -11.51 -7.43 5.36
N ARG A 336 -12.57 -8.09 4.86
CA ARG A 336 -13.13 -9.30 5.49
C ARG A 336 -12.26 -10.53 5.31
N ALA A 337 -11.45 -10.58 4.25
CA ALA A 337 -10.61 -11.73 3.95
C ALA A 337 -9.53 -11.98 5.01
N PHE A 338 -9.09 -10.92 5.71
CA PHE A 338 -7.94 -11.02 6.61
C PHE A 338 -8.28 -11.23 8.08
N VAL A 339 -9.52 -10.96 8.51
CA VAL A 339 -9.96 -11.17 9.91
C VAL A 339 -11.02 -12.26 9.95
N GLY A 340 -10.54 -13.50 9.85
CA GLY A 340 -11.35 -14.71 9.75
C GLY A 340 -11.65 -15.38 11.10
N ALA A 341 -11.90 -16.69 11.05
CA ALA A 341 -12.26 -17.49 12.22
C ALA A 341 -11.14 -17.58 13.26
N GLY A 342 -9.87 -17.62 12.83
CA GLY A 342 -8.70 -17.68 13.70
C GLY A 342 -8.52 -16.40 14.52
N ALA A 343 -8.60 -15.23 13.86
CA ALA A 343 -8.54 -13.94 14.52
C ALA A 343 -9.73 -13.71 15.46
N ARG A 344 -10.95 -14.02 15.01
CA ARG A 344 -12.16 -13.88 15.85
C ARG A 344 -12.17 -14.85 17.01
N GLY A 345 -11.69 -16.07 16.81
CA GLY A 345 -11.54 -17.07 17.87
C GLY A 345 -10.61 -16.57 18.97
N PHE A 346 -9.43 -16.05 18.59
CA PHE A 346 -8.51 -15.40 19.53
C PHE A 346 -9.16 -14.21 20.24
N ALA A 347 -9.79 -13.29 19.50
CA ALA A 347 -10.44 -12.11 20.07
C ALA A 347 -11.55 -12.47 21.08
N ARG A 348 -12.23 -13.61 20.94
CA ARG A 348 -13.25 -14.06 21.91
C ARG A 348 -12.67 -14.51 23.24
N THR A 349 -11.46 -15.05 23.26
CA THR A 349 -10.82 -15.56 24.48
C THR A 349 -9.74 -14.63 25.03
N TRP A 350 -9.40 -13.58 24.29
CA TRP A 350 -8.37 -12.62 24.68
C TRP A 350 -8.80 -11.79 25.90
N ASP A 351 -7.87 -11.68 26.84
CA ASP A 351 -8.03 -11.06 28.17
C ASP A 351 -7.48 -9.63 28.27
N GLY A 352 -6.85 -9.14 27.20
CA GLY A 352 -6.22 -7.82 27.15
C GLY A 352 -4.69 -7.84 27.22
N SER A 353 -4.07 -9.01 27.40
CA SER A 353 -2.60 -9.19 27.41
C SER A 353 -1.93 -8.81 26.07
N GLY A 354 -0.63 -8.47 26.12
CA GLY A 354 0.18 -8.23 24.92
C GLY A 354 -0.01 -6.89 24.20
N VAL A 355 -0.78 -5.97 24.77
CA VAL A 355 -0.85 -4.56 24.33
C VAL A 355 -0.51 -3.63 25.50
N ASP A 356 -0.01 -2.43 25.18
CA ASP A 356 0.20 -1.38 26.17
C ASP A 356 -1.15 -0.76 26.57
N THR A 357 -1.63 -1.09 27.76
CA THR A 357 -2.95 -0.67 28.27
C THR A 357 -3.03 0.82 28.61
N ASP A 358 -1.87 1.48 28.76
CA ASP A 358 -1.79 2.94 28.94
C ASP A 358 -1.99 3.65 27.60
N MET A 359 -1.77 2.96 26.47
CA MET A 359 -1.99 3.52 25.13
C MET A 359 -3.25 3.01 24.44
N VAL A 360 -3.73 1.83 24.80
CA VAL A 360 -4.82 1.11 24.14
C VAL A 360 -5.86 0.66 25.16
N ASP A 361 -7.12 0.78 24.80
CA ASP A 361 -8.26 0.20 25.51
C ASP A 361 -8.53 -1.22 25.00
N PRO A 362 -8.23 -2.28 25.78
CA PRO A 362 -8.37 -3.66 25.32
C PRO A 362 -9.83 -4.04 25.04
N GLY A 363 -10.79 -3.52 25.81
CA GLY A 363 -12.21 -3.84 25.62
C GLY A 363 -12.74 -3.30 24.30
N ARG A 364 -12.38 -2.06 23.97
CA ARG A 364 -12.74 -1.45 22.68
C ARG A 364 -12.03 -2.10 21.50
N LEU A 365 -10.75 -2.44 21.66
CA LEU A 365 -9.98 -3.14 20.63
C LEU A 365 -10.56 -4.53 20.34
N ARG A 366 -10.91 -5.28 21.39
CA ARG A 366 -11.59 -6.58 21.25
C ARG A 366 -12.92 -6.44 20.52
N SER A 367 -13.70 -5.41 20.87
CA SER A 367 -14.98 -5.13 20.21
C SER A 367 -14.79 -4.82 18.72
N GLU A 368 -13.75 -4.07 18.36
CA GLU A 368 -13.38 -3.78 16.97
C GLU A 368 -13.10 -5.08 16.19
N TRP A 369 -12.27 -5.97 16.72
CA TRP A 369 -11.94 -7.25 16.05
C TRP A 369 -13.14 -8.18 15.90
N LEU A 370 -14.14 -8.05 16.78
CA LEU A 370 -15.37 -8.82 16.72
C LEU A 370 -16.46 -8.17 15.84
N SER A 371 -16.28 -6.92 15.42
CA SER A 371 -17.20 -6.24 14.50
C SER A 371 -17.28 -6.94 13.14
N ASP A 372 -18.30 -6.64 12.34
CA ASP A 372 -18.46 -7.24 11.00
C ASP A 372 -17.37 -6.76 10.03
N PHE A 373 -16.90 -5.52 10.21
CA PHE A 373 -15.93 -4.86 9.33
C PHE A 373 -14.77 -4.28 10.16
N PRO A 374 -13.89 -5.14 10.71
CA PRO A 374 -12.77 -4.69 11.50
C PRO A 374 -11.84 -3.81 10.67
N SER A 375 -11.40 -2.71 11.26
CA SER A 375 -10.49 -1.75 10.67
C SER A 375 -9.12 -2.38 10.46
N ALA A 376 -8.55 -2.19 9.26
CA ALA A 376 -7.18 -2.59 8.96
C ALA A 376 -6.15 -1.94 9.92
N LEU A 377 -6.49 -0.79 10.51
CA LEU A 377 -5.66 -0.10 11.51
C LEU A 377 -5.61 -0.82 12.87
N SER A 378 -6.37 -1.90 13.07
CA SER A 378 -6.33 -2.71 14.29
C SER A 378 -5.45 -3.96 14.15
N THR A 379 -4.97 -4.25 12.94
CA THR A 379 -4.34 -5.55 12.59
C THR A 379 -2.94 -5.73 13.16
N THR A 380 -2.15 -4.66 13.31
CA THR A 380 -0.84 -4.73 13.96
C THR A 380 -0.99 -5.04 15.45
N LEU A 381 -1.99 -4.45 16.10
CA LEU A 381 -2.32 -4.73 17.49
C LEU A 381 -2.79 -6.17 17.70
N LEU A 382 -3.51 -6.76 16.73
CA LEU A 382 -3.94 -8.16 16.79
C LEU A 382 -2.73 -9.09 16.88
N HIS A 383 -1.72 -8.82 16.07
CA HIS A 383 -0.46 -9.57 16.09
C HIS A 383 0.33 -9.34 17.38
N ALA A 384 0.35 -8.10 17.89
CA ALA A 384 1.04 -7.76 19.14
C ALA A 384 0.43 -8.49 20.33
N ALA A 385 -0.91 -8.44 20.44
CA ALA A 385 -1.68 -9.15 21.46
C ALA A 385 -1.43 -10.66 21.43
N TRP A 386 -1.43 -11.27 20.24
CA TRP A 386 -1.18 -12.71 20.10
C TRP A 386 0.24 -13.09 20.56
N LEU A 387 1.26 -12.35 20.12
CA LEU A 387 2.65 -12.61 20.52
C LEU A 387 2.84 -12.49 22.05
N GLY A 388 2.28 -11.44 22.66
CA GLY A 388 2.33 -11.25 24.12
C GLY A 388 1.65 -12.40 24.85
N HIS A 389 0.42 -12.75 24.46
CA HIS A 389 -0.34 -13.83 25.07
C HIS A 389 0.36 -15.20 24.99
N THR A 390 1.03 -15.50 23.87
CA THR A 390 1.77 -16.77 23.74
C THR A 390 3.04 -16.82 24.59
N THR A 391 3.73 -15.71 24.75
CA THR A 391 5.01 -15.66 25.50
C THR A 391 4.77 -15.90 26.99
N GLU A 392 3.73 -15.29 27.55
CA GLU A 392 3.34 -15.45 28.96
C GLU A 392 2.97 -16.90 29.32
N ARG A 393 2.33 -17.62 28.38
CA ARG A 393 1.92 -19.01 28.57
C ARG A 393 3.05 -20.03 28.46
N THR A 394 4.13 -19.71 27.76
CA THR A 394 5.32 -20.58 27.67
C THR A 394 6.35 -20.30 28.76
N GLY A 395 6.27 -19.14 29.41
CA GLY A 395 7.17 -18.73 30.49
C GLY A 395 6.65 -19.02 31.91
N SER A 396 5.42 -19.52 32.02
CA SER A 396 4.81 -20.07 33.25
C SER A 396 4.79 -21.59 33.15
#